data_AF-A0A5N5I981-F1
#
_entry.id   AF-A0A5N5I981-F1
#
_cell.length_a   1.000
_cell.length_b   1.000
_cell.length_c   1.000
_cell.angle_alpha   90.00
_cell.angle_beta   90.00
_cell.angle_gamma   90.00
#
_symmetry.space_group_name_H-M   'P 1'
#
loop_
_entity.id
_entity.type
_entity.pdbx_description
1 polymer ?
#
loop_
_entity_poly.entity_id
_entity_poly.type
_entity_poly.pdbx_seq_one_letter_code
_entity_poly.pdbx_strand_id
1 'polypeptide(L)'
;MVLERAIPAATSTTFLANPKVPAFFPTTSHLAFARRRFNLKCSMEYSRDQYNGSGSSIQVPIAFPRPAEVQWKKELCNMVHLIGVVGLPVEIKHLPSGKVLAWTRLAVKKSATETSWINLTFWDELAHVAFQHVEKGQQIYVSGRLISDSVETDEGKQQTYYKVVVQQLNFVEKGFSSPAMKDHDSDSFTAGRNLGSNATKNITETTQELWQAFFANPVDWWDNRKTKRNPKYPDFKHKDTGEALWIEGRNNPPWVKSQLAILDTRMGTLNDQEHNLHTDIFAGDSFSPF
;
A
#
# COMPACT_ATOMS: atom_id res chain seq x y z
N MET A 1 -19.15 15.18 70.76
CA MET A 1 -18.07 14.59 71.56
C MET A 1 -17.46 13.49 70.72
N VAL A 2 -16.37 13.79 70.01
CA VAL A 2 -14.97 13.57 70.42
C VAL A 2 -14.62 12.07 70.46
N LEU A 3 -13.89 11.70 69.40
CA LEU A 3 -12.68 10.87 69.32
C LEU A 3 -12.42 9.73 70.33
N GLU A 4 -11.88 8.66 69.75
CA GLU A 4 -10.63 7.97 70.15
C GLU A 4 -10.79 6.50 70.55
N ARG A 5 -10.10 5.60 69.81
CA ARG A 5 -9.12 4.68 70.40
C ARG A 5 -8.25 3.97 69.36
N ALA A 6 -7.03 3.68 69.83
CA ALA A 6 -5.76 3.55 69.14
C ALA A 6 -5.25 2.07 69.00
N ILE A 7 -4.42 1.82 67.96
CA ILE A 7 -3.06 1.14 67.94
C ILE A 7 -2.98 -0.38 68.35
N PRO A 8 -2.10 -1.29 67.80
CA PRO A 8 -0.66 -1.13 67.50
C PRO A 8 -0.05 -1.76 66.22
N ALA A 9 1.27 -1.57 66.12
CA ALA A 9 2.20 -1.73 65.01
C ALA A 9 3.09 -3.01 65.03
N ALA A 10 3.74 -3.23 63.86
CA ALA A 10 5.12 -3.69 63.60
C ALA A 10 5.63 -5.11 63.95
N THR A 11 6.22 -5.79 62.94
CA THR A 11 7.53 -6.52 62.96
C THR A 11 7.89 -7.01 61.53
N SER A 12 8.93 -6.48 60.86
CA SER A 12 10.34 -6.96 60.72
C SER A 12 10.52 -8.28 59.93
N THR A 13 11.07 -8.24 58.72
CA THR A 13 12.49 -8.46 58.34
C THR A 13 12.87 -9.92 58.08
N THR A 14 13.23 -10.28 56.84
CA THR A 14 14.47 -11.04 56.57
C THR A 14 14.96 -10.89 55.12
N PHE A 15 16.24 -10.54 55.00
CA PHE A 15 17.11 -10.58 53.82
C PHE A 15 17.52 -12.02 53.48
N LEU A 16 17.93 -12.25 52.21
CA LEU A 16 18.99 -13.15 51.70
C LEU A 16 18.80 -13.23 50.16
N ALA A 17 19.77 -13.34 49.26
CA ALA A 17 21.18 -12.97 49.14
C ALA A 17 21.50 -13.11 47.64
N ASN A 18 22.36 -12.24 47.11
CA ASN A 18 22.84 -12.26 45.73
C ASN A 18 23.97 -13.31 45.57
N PRO A 19 24.16 -13.89 44.37
CA PRO A 19 25.54 -14.15 43.95
C PRO A 19 25.87 -13.76 42.51
N LYS A 20 26.88 -12.89 42.41
CA LYS A 20 28.08 -12.94 41.56
C LYS A 20 27.94 -13.09 40.04
N VAL A 21 28.18 -11.95 39.41
CA VAL A 21 28.71 -11.74 38.04
C VAL A 21 30.15 -12.26 37.93
N PRO A 22 30.59 -12.64 36.72
CA PRO A 22 31.91 -12.21 36.26
C PRO A 22 31.83 -11.40 34.96
N ALA A 23 32.52 -10.27 34.99
CA ALA A 23 32.74 -9.37 33.87
C ALA A 23 33.90 -9.87 32.99
N PHE A 24 33.77 -9.74 31.68
CA PHE A 24 34.89 -9.75 30.75
C PHE A 24 34.78 -8.52 29.83
N PHE A 25 35.82 -7.70 29.85
CA PHE A 25 36.03 -6.50 29.02
C PHE A 25 36.94 -6.84 27.81
N PRO A 26 37.06 -5.93 26.81
CA PRO A 26 37.03 -6.28 25.40
C PRO A 26 38.41 -6.39 24.75
N THR A 27 38.45 -6.87 23.51
CA THR A 27 39.58 -6.62 22.62
C THR A 27 39.08 -6.22 21.24
N THR A 28 39.62 -5.10 20.77
CA THR A 28 39.38 -4.44 19.49
C THR A 28 39.96 -5.24 18.33
N SER A 29 39.22 -5.36 17.24
CA SER A 29 39.82 -5.51 15.91
C SER A 29 38.96 -4.86 14.84
N HIS A 30 39.67 -4.13 14.00
CA HIS A 30 39.27 -3.19 12.95
C HIS A 30 38.46 -3.79 11.79
N LEU A 31 37.68 -2.89 11.15
CA LEU A 31 37.35 -2.80 9.72
C LEU A 31 36.52 -3.92 9.07
N ALA A 32 35.27 -3.57 8.72
CA ALA A 32 34.87 -3.38 7.32
C ALA A 32 33.43 -2.83 7.25
N PHE A 33 33.28 -1.59 6.80
CA PHE A 33 31.99 -1.05 6.35
C PHE A 33 31.59 -1.74 5.04
N ALA A 34 30.91 -2.88 5.13
CA ALA A 34 30.20 -3.44 3.99
C ALA A 34 28.80 -2.80 3.95
N ARG A 35 28.64 -1.76 3.11
CA ARG A 35 27.32 -1.29 2.68
C ARG A 35 26.61 -2.44 1.96
N ARG A 36 25.86 -3.27 2.69
CA ARG A 36 24.94 -4.23 2.07
C ARG A 36 23.71 -3.45 1.60
N ARG A 37 23.68 -3.17 0.31
CA ARG A 37 22.44 -2.78 -0.38
C ARG A 37 21.45 -3.92 -0.20
N PHE A 38 20.34 -3.66 0.48
CA PHE A 38 19.19 -4.55 0.50
C PHE A 38 18.56 -4.52 -0.90
N ASN A 39 19.06 -5.35 -1.81
CA ASN A 39 18.33 -5.69 -3.02
C ASN A 39 17.39 -6.84 -2.66
N LEU A 40 16.12 -6.53 -2.38
CA LEU A 40 15.02 -7.49 -2.49
C LEU A 40 14.84 -7.80 -3.99
N LYS A 41 15.75 -8.61 -4.55
CA LYS A 41 15.70 -9.04 -5.94
C LYS A 41 14.80 -10.28 -6.01
N CYS A 42 13.48 -10.08 -5.95
CA CYS A 42 12.55 -11.02 -6.60
C CYS A 42 12.65 -10.75 -8.11
N SER A 43 13.71 -11.23 -8.75
CA SER A 43 13.82 -11.20 -10.20
C SER A 43 14.23 -12.59 -10.66
N MET A 44 13.25 -13.28 -11.22
CA MET A 44 13.46 -14.48 -12.02
C MET A 44 14.29 -14.07 -13.23
N GLU A 45 15.57 -14.43 -13.24
CA GLU A 45 16.47 -14.13 -14.35
C GLU A 45 16.20 -15.18 -15.45
N TYR A 46 15.38 -14.82 -16.44
CA TYR A 46 15.13 -15.67 -17.59
C TYR A 46 16.32 -15.50 -18.56
N SER A 47 17.28 -16.42 -18.48
CA SER A 47 18.37 -16.50 -19.46
C SER A 47 17.75 -16.89 -20.80
N ARG A 48 17.70 -15.93 -21.72
CA ARG A 48 17.30 -16.12 -23.12
C ARG A 48 18.55 -16.51 -23.90
N ASP A 49 18.82 -17.80 -24.02
CA ASP A 49 19.79 -18.31 -24.99
C ASP A 49 19.07 -18.82 -26.25
N GLN A 50 19.56 -18.34 -27.38
CA GLN A 50 19.02 -18.55 -28.72
C GLN A 50 19.80 -19.66 -29.46
N TYR A 51 19.03 -20.55 -30.09
CA TYR A 51 19.29 -21.37 -31.30
C TYR A 51 20.16 -22.65 -31.29
N ASN A 52 19.48 -23.67 -31.86
CA ASN A 52 19.91 -24.77 -32.74
C ASN A 52 20.56 -26.05 -32.19
N GLY A 53 19.91 -27.17 -32.53
CA GLY A 53 20.57 -28.46 -32.76
C GLY A 53 20.10 -29.59 -31.86
N SER A 54 19.34 -30.53 -32.45
CA SER A 54 19.19 -31.95 -32.07
C SER A 54 19.66 -32.37 -30.67
N GLY A 55 18.72 -32.61 -29.76
CA GLY A 55 19.03 -33.26 -28.47
C GLY A 55 17.80 -33.36 -27.58
N SER A 56 17.55 -34.55 -27.07
CA SER A 56 16.44 -34.95 -26.21
C SER A 56 16.02 -33.86 -25.21
N SER A 57 14.74 -33.50 -25.24
CA SER A 57 14.12 -32.58 -24.30
C SER A 57 14.13 -33.17 -22.89
N ILE A 58 15.19 -32.93 -22.12
CA ILE A 58 15.19 -33.19 -20.68
C ILE A 58 14.27 -32.14 -20.06
N GLN A 59 13.06 -32.58 -19.69
CA GLN A 59 12.17 -31.80 -18.84
C GLN A 59 12.82 -31.68 -17.47
N VAL A 60 13.52 -30.58 -17.23
CA VAL A 60 14.01 -30.24 -15.88
C VAL A 60 12.77 -29.88 -15.04
N PRO A 61 12.48 -30.61 -13.95
CA PRO A 61 11.33 -30.27 -13.10
C PRO A 61 11.53 -28.86 -12.55
N ILE A 62 10.53 -28.00 -12.69
CA ILE A 62 10.51 -26.68 -12.07
C ILE A 62 10.44 -26.91 -10.55
N ALA A 63 11.59 -26.83 -9.89
CA ALA A 63 11.68 -26.96 -8.44
C ALA A 63 11.48 -25.57 -7.81
N PHE A 64 10.44 -25.42 -6.99
CA PHE A 64 10.24 -24.21 -6.20
C PHE A 64 11.25 -24.20 -5.04
N PRO A 65 12.22 -23.25 -5.02
CA PRO A 65 13.25 -23.24 -3.98
C PRO A 65 12.62 -22.89 -2.62
N ARG A 66 13.17 -23.47 -1.55
CA ARG A 66 12.76 -23.14 -0.17
C ARG A 66 12.99 -21.63 0.08
N PRO A 67 12.01 -20.89 0.62
CA PRO A 67 12.18 -19.48 0.95
C PRO A 67 13.35 -19.25 1.92
N ALA A 68 14.00 -18.09 1.80
CA ALA A 68 15.09 -17.70 2.69
C ALA A 68 14.60 -17.54 4.14
N GLU A 69 15.40 -17.99 5.10
CA GLU A 69 15.12 -17.81 6.52
C GLU A 69 15.44 -16.37 6.95
N VAL A 70 14.43 -15.68 7.46
CA VAL A 70 14.57 -14.32 7.99
C VAL A 70 14.85 -14.40 9.49
N GLN A 71 15.91 -13.74 9.94
CA GLN A 71 16.21 -13.61 11.37
C GLN A 71 15.07 -12.88 12.08
N TRP A 72 14.56 -13.47 13.15
CA TRP A 72 13.48 -12.87 13.93
C TRP A 72 13.91 -11.50 14.47
N LYS A 73 13.09 -10.49 14.22
CA LYS A 73 13.26 -9.14 14.76
C LYS A 73 11.94 -8.70 15.35
N LYS A 74 11.99 -8.15 16.56
CA LYS A 74 10.80 -7.63 17.28
C LYS A 74 10.03 -6.59 16.45
N GLU A 75 10.72 -5.80 15.65
CA GLU A 75 10.11 -4.78 14.79
C GLU A 75 9.27 -5.37 13.64
N LEU A 76 9.60 -6.59 13.21
CA LEU A 76 8.92 -7.29 12.11
C LEU A 76 7.78 -8.17 12.58
N CYS A 77 7.61 -8.39 13.89
CA CYS A 77 6.69 -9.41 14.40
C CYS A 77 5.21 -9.02 14.26
N ASN A 78 4.90 -7.73 14.27
CA ASN A 78 3.54 -7.21 14.12
C ASN A 78 3.60 -5.73 13.70
N MET A 79 3.55 -5.50 12.40
CA MET A 79 3.58 -4.17 11.80
C MET A 79 2.55 -4.08 10.69
N VAL A 80 1.79 -2.99 10.69
CA VAL A 80 0.74 -2.70 9.72
C VAL A 80 1.02 -1.32 9.13
N HIS A 81 0.90 -1.20 7.81
CA HIS A 81 0.92 0.07 7.09
C HIS A 81 -0.32 0.16 6.21
N LEU A 82 -1.10 1.23 6.36
CA LEU A 82 -2.32 1.43 5.60
C LEU A 82 -2.39 2.86 5.09
N ILE A 83 -2.89 3.02 3.88
CA ILE A 83 -3.35 4.30 3.33
C ILE A 83 -4.83 4.14 3.03
N GLY A 84 -5.66 5.06 3.50
CA GLY A 84 -7.10 4.97 3.30
C GLY A 84 -7.81 6.28 3.59
N VAL A 85 -9.14 6.26 3.39
CA VAL A 85 -10.01 7.40 3.64
C VAL A 85 -10.75 7.21 4.95
N VAL A 86 -10.78 8.25 5.78
CA VAL A 86 -11.49 8.23 7.06
C VAL A 86 -12.99 8.22 6.81
N GLY A 87 -13.68 7.17 7.23
CA GLY A 87 -15.13 7.02 6.95
C GLY A 87 -16.05 7.58 8.01
N LEU A 88 -15.58 7.64 9.25
CA LEU A 88 -16.32 8.18 10.39
C LEU A 88 -15.50 9.29 11.06
N PRO A 89 -16.15 10.33 11.62
CA PRO A 89 -15.42 11.31 12.42
C PRO A 89 -14.68 10.63 13.57
N VAL A 90 -13.54 11.19 13.98
CA VAL A 90 -12.79 10.66 15.12
C VAL A 90 -13.57 10.93 16.39
N GLU A 91 -13.83 9.87 17.16
CA GLU A 91 -14.43 9.97 18.49
C GLU A 91 -13.33 9.87 19.55
N ILE A 92 -13.46 10.61 20.65
CA ILE A 92 -12.49 10.65 21.74
C ILE A 92 -13.15 10.41 23.09
N LYS A 93 -12.48 9.65 23.96
CA LYS A 93 -12.91 9.32 25.32
C LYS A 93 -11.74 9.45 26.28
N HIS A 94 -11.98 10.17 27.38
CA HIS A 94 -11.07 10.23 28.51
C HIS A 94 -11.39 9.08 29.47
N LEU A 95 -10.39 8.27 29.80
CA LEU A 95 -10.55 7.16 30.72
C LEU A 95 -10.28 7.62 32.16
N PRO A 96 -10.92 6.99 33.18
CA PRO A 96 -10.65 7.29 34.58
C PRO A 96 -9.18 7.09 35.00
N SER A 97 -8.42 6.30 34.23
CA SER A 97 -6.98 6.09 34.43
C SER A 97 -6.11 7.29 34.05
N GLY A 98 -6.69 8.36 33.52
CA GLY A 98 -5.97 9.52 32.97
C GLY A 98 -5.49 9.34 31.53
N LYS A 99 -5.66 8.15 30.95
CA LYS A 99 -5.36 7.89 29.54
C LYS A 99 -6.45 8.41 28.63
N VAL A 100 -6.08 8.74 27.40
CA VAL A 100 -7.02 9.21 26.39
C VAL A 100 -7.06 8.22 25.23
N LEU A 101 -8.27 7.93 24.77
CA LEU A 101 -8.54 6.96 23.72
C LEU A 101 -9.33 7.66 22.62
N ALA A 102 -8.86 7.57 21.37
CA ALA A 102 -9.64 7.96 20.22
C ALA A 102 -9.77 6.80 19.22
N TRP A 103 -10.87 6.76 18.48
CA TRP A 103 -11.10 5.73 17.46
C TRP A 103 -11.81 6.29 16.23
N THR A 104 -11.59 5.62 15.11
CA THR A 104 -12.28 5.87 13.84
C THR A 104 -12.23 4.63 12.95
N ARG A 105 -12.86 4.69 11.79
CA ARG A 105 -12.87 3.63 10.79
C ARG A 105 -12.25 4.10 9.47
N LEU A 106 -11.26 3.35 8.99
CA LEU A 106 -10.52 3.62 7.78
C LEU A 106 -11.04 2.75 6.63
N ALA A 107 -11.43 3.38 5.53
CA ALA A 107 -11.72 2.71 4.27
C ALA A 107 -10.41 2.51 3.49
N VAL A 108 -9.98 1.26 3.35
CA VAL A 108 -8.81 0.85 2.56
C VAL A 108 -9.32 0.18 1.28
N LYS A 109 -9.01 0.78 0.13
CA LYS A 109 -9.40 0.22 -1.17
C LYS A 109 -8.56 -1.02 -1.49
N LYS A 110 -9.22 -2.13 -1.82
CA LYS A 110 -8.57 -3.36 -2.32
C LYS A 110 -8.65 -3.44 -3.84
N SER A 111 -9.73 -2.93 -4.42
CA SER A 111 -9.93 -2.75 -5.86
C SER A 111 -10.79 -1.51 -6.11
N ALA A 112 -11.16 -1.22 -7.36
CA ALA A 112 -12.07 -0.13 -7.69
C ALA A 112 -13.45 -0.26 -7.02
N THR A 113 -13.90 -1.49 -6.76
CA THR A 113 -15.24 -1.80 -6.22
C THR A 113 -15.21 -2.30 -4.77
N GLU A 114 -14.09 -2.85 -4.30
CA GLU A 114 -13.99 -3.47 -2.98
C GLU A 114 -13.24 -2.56 -1.98
N THR A 115 -13.88 -2.30 -0.84
CA THR A 115 -13.32 -1.51 0.26
C THR A 115 -13.33 -2.32 1.55
N SER A 116 -12.16 -2.44 2.17
CA SER A 116 -11.99 -3.03 3.51
C SER A 116 -12.08 -1.93 4.57
N TRP A 117 -12.88 -2.18 5.60
CA TRP A 117 -13.11 -1.21 6.66
C TRP A 117 -12.37 -1.59 7.94
N ILE A 118 -11.32 -0.86 8.27
CA ILE A 118 -10.39 -1.16 9.36
C ILE A 118 -10.64 -0.24 10.55
N ASN A 119 -10.80 -0.81 11.75
CA ASN A 119 -10.90 -0.03 12.98
C ASN A 119 -9.52 0.47 13.40
N LEU A 120 -9.42 1.77 13.63
CA LEU A 120 -8.21 2.42 14.13
C LEU A 120 -8.42 2.86 15.56
N THR A 121 -7.37 2.73 16.37
CA THR A 121 -7.34 3.20 17.75
C THR A 121 -6.07 3.99 18.01
N PHE A 122 -6.23 5.19 18.55
CA PHE A 122 -5.17 6.10 18.94
C PHE A 122 -5.16 6.27 20.46
N TRP A 123 -3.97 6.33 21.04
CA TRP A 123 -3.80 6.49 22.48
C TRP A 123 -3.07 7.80 22.80
N ASP A 124 -3.41 8.36 23.95
CA ASP A 124 -2.70 9.46 24.60
C ASP A 124 -2.53 10.68 23.67
N GLU A 125 -1.30 11.09 23.36
CA GLU A 125 -1.03 12.26 22.51
C GLU A 125 -1.63 12.10 21.10
N LEU A 126 -1.48 10.92 20.49
CA LEU A 126 -2.05 10.64 19.17
C LEU A 126 -3.57 10.70 19.16
N ALA A 127 -4.23 10.42 20.29
CA ALA A 127 -5.68 10.55 20.40
C ALA A 127 -6.14 12.01 20.25
N HIS A 128 -5.43 12.94 20.89
CA HIS A 128 -5.72 14.37 20.77
C HIS A 128 -5.41 14.89 19.36
N VAL A 129 -4.24 14.53 18.81
CA VAL A 129 -3.84 14.92 17.45
C VAL A 129 -4.85 14.43 16.42
N ALA A 130 -5.26 13.16 16.51
CA ALA A 130 -6.26 12.60 15.59
C ALA A 130 -7.60 13.32 15.73
N PHE A 131 -8.09 13.53 16.96
CA PHE A 131 -9.37 14.20 17.19
C PHE A 131 -9.40 15.65 16.72
N GLN A 132 -8.28 16.38 16.85
CA GLN A 132 -8.19 17.79 16.47
C GLN A 132 -8.01 18.00 14.96
N HIS A 133 -7.33 17.10 14.27
CA HIS A 133 -6.89 17.34 12.89
C HIS A 133 -7.49 16.39 11.86
N VAL A 134 -7.92 15.19 12.25
CA VAL A 134 -8.41 14.17 11.31
C VAL A 134 -9.92 14.26 11.20
N GLU A 135 -10.39 14.51 9.98
CA GLU A 135 -11.80 14.62 9.65
C GLU A 135 -12.27 13.50 8.72
N LYS A 136 -13.58 13.23 8.74
CA LYS A 136 -14.21 12.31 7.79
C LYS A 136 -13.94 12.76 6.34
N GLY A 137 -13.57 11.83 5.47
CA GLY A 137 -13.29 12.07 4.05
C GLY A 137 -11.84 12.50 3.76
N GLN A 138 -11.01 12.65 4.77
CA GLN A 138 -9.57 12.86 4.60
C GLN A 138 -8.85 11.55 4.31
N GLN A 139 -7.82 11.61 3.49
CA GLN A 139 -6.96 10.47 3.21
C GLN A 139 -5.74 10.53 4.13
N ILE A 140 -5.50 9.44 4.85
CA ILE A 140 -4.43 9.36 5.84
C ILE A 140 -3.59 8.10 5.63
N TYR A 141 -2.32 8.21 5.96
CA TYR A 141 -1.40 7.10 6.16
C TYR A 141 -1.35 6.80 7.65
N VAL A 142 -1.44 5.51 8.00
CA VAL A 142 -1.24 5.04 9.37
C VAL A 142 -0.27 3.87 9.40
N SER A 143 0.59 3.86 10.42
CA SER A 143 1.38 2.70 10.80
C SER A 143 1.10 2.32 12.24
N GLY A 144 1.10 1.02 12.52
CA GLY A 144 0.85 0.53 13.87
C GLY A 144 0.91 -0.98 13.94
N ARG A 145 0.15 -1.55 14.88
CA ARG A 145 0.13 -2.99 15.15
C ARG A 145 -1.30 -3.52 15.13
N LEU A 146 -1.48 -4.73 14.60
CA LEU A 146 -2.75 -5.43 14.64
C LEU A 146 -2.99 -6.01 16.03
N ILE A 147 -4.16 -5.76 16.61
CA ILE A 147 -4.59 -6.30 17.90
C ILE A 147 -5.94 -6.99 17.71
N SER A 148 -6.09 -8.12 18.39
CA SER A 148 -7.32 -8.90 18.50
C SER A 148 -7.87 -8.73 19.91
N ASP A 149 -9.11 -8.25 20.03
CA ASP A 149 -9.85 -8.22 21.28
C ASP A 149 -10.98 -9.27 21.23
N SER A 150 -11.23 -9.94 22.35
CA SER A 150 -12.36 -10.87 22.49
C SER A 150 -13.39 -10.25 23.44
N VAL A 151 -14.62 -10.10 22.97
CA VAL A 151 -15.76 -9.58 23.75
C VAL A 151 -16.79 -10.69 23.89
N GLU A 152 -17.25 -10.94 25.11
CA GLU A 152 -18.35 -11.88 25.36
C GLU A 152 -19.68 -11.19 25.08
N THR A 153 -20.48 -11.80 24.22
CA THR A 153 -21.82 -11.31 23.87
C THR A 153 -22.80 -11.73 24.96
N ASP A 154 -23.91 -11.02 25.10
CA ASP A 154 -24.98 -11.35 26.06
C ASP A 154 -25.53 -12.79 25.90
N GLU A 155 -25.33 -13.40 24.72
CA GLU A 155 -25.65 -14.81 24.42
C GLU A 155 -24.58 -15.82 24.92
N GLY A 156 -23.54 -15.36 25.63
CA GLY A 156 -22.40 -16.19 26.08
C GLY A 156 -21.41 -16.58 24.99
N LYS A 157 -21.52 -16.00 23.78
CA LYS A 157 -20.60 -16.26 22.66
C LYS A 157 -19.44 -15.26 22.68
N GLN A 158 -18.21 -15.76 22.62
CA GLN A 158 -17.02 -14.93 22.44
C GLN A 158 -16.90 -14.47 20.99
N GLN A 159 -16.94 -13.15 20.78
CA GLN A 159 -16.74 -12.53 19.48
C GLN A 159 -15.35 -11.89 19.42
N THR A 160 -14.58 -12.20 18.38
CA THR A 160 -13.25 -11.64 18.17
C THR A 160 -13.30 -10.45 17.21
N TYR A 161 -12.64 -9.36 17.57
CA TYR A 161 -12.55 -8.13 16.79
C TYR A 161 -11.10 -7.76 16.54
N TYR A 162 -10.79 -7.42 15.29
CA TYR A 162 -9.48 -6.92 14.90
C TYR A 162 -9.48 -5.40 14.81
N LYS A 163 -8.45 -4.78 15.37
CA LYS A 163 -8.20 -3.34 15.30
C LYS A 163 -6.72 -3.05 15.11
N VAL A 164 -6.42 -1.88 14.56
CA VAL A 164 -5.04 -1.39 14.46
C VAL A 164 -4.83 -0.35 15.54
N VAL A 165 -3.88 -0.62 16.45
CA VAL A 165 -3.39 0.39 17.38
C VAL A 165 -2.31 1.19 16.67
N VAL A 166 -2.64 2.45 16.39
CA VAL A 166 -1.82 3.34 15.57
C VAL A 166 -0.65 3.87 16.38
N GLN A 167 0.53 3.86 15.77
CA GLN A 167 1.79 4.38 16.31
C GLN A 167 2.31 5.58 15.53
N GLN A 168 1.91 5.70 14.25
CA GLN A 168 2.24 6.85 13.40
C GLN A 168 1.03 7.20 12.53
N LEU A 169 0.77 8.50 12.40
CA LEU A 169 -0.30 9.08 11.59
C LEU A 169 0.31 10.20 10.72
N ASN A 170 0.04 10.18 9.42
CA ASN A 170 0.41 11.25 8.50
C ASN A 170 -0.76 11.54 7.55
N PHE A 171 -0.92 12.80 7.13
CA PHE A 171 -1.83 13.15 6.04
C PHE A 171 -1.23 12.74 4.69
N VAL A 172 -2.11 12.33 3.76
CA VAL A 172 -1.71 12.09 2.37
C VAL A 172 -2.19 13.28 1.56
N GLU A 173 -1.24 13.91 0.84
CA GLU A 173 -1.56 15.01 -0.06
C GLU A 173 -2.53 14.51 -1.15
N LYS A 174 -3.68 15.16 -1.25
CA LYS A 174 -4.55 15.00 -2.41
C LYS A 174 -3.86 15.74 -3.55
N GLY A 175 -3.44 15.03 -4.61
CA GLY A 175 -3.05 15.67 -5.86
C GLY A 175 -4.13 16.70 -6.22
N PHE A 176 -3.72 17.93 -6.53
CA PHE A 176 -4.59 19.10 -6.62
C PHE A 176 -5.73 18.92 -7.63
N SER A 177 -6.85 18.32 -7.22
CA SER A 177 -8.12 18.57 -7.87
C SER A 177 -8.53 19.98 -7.44
N SER A 178 -8.30 20.96 -8.33
CA SER A 178 -8.65 22.37 -8.12
C SER A 178 -9.99 22.49 -7.39
N PRO A 179 -10.09 23.36 -6.37
CA PRO A 179 -11.39 23.70 -5.82
C PRO A 179 -12.22 24.26 -6.97
N ALA A 180 -13.40 23.68 -7.22
CA ALA A 180 -14.39 24.29 -8.09
C ALA A 180 -14.71 25.68 -7.53
N MET A 181 -14.03 26.69 -8.05
CA MET A 181 -14.30 28.09 -7.73
C MET A 181 -15.68 28.40 -8.29
N LYS A 182 -16.59 28.78 -7.39
CA LYS A 182 -17.82 29.47 -7.76
C LYS A 182 -17.42 30.81 -8.37
N ASP A 183 -17.84 31.04 -9.61
CA ASP A 183 -17.68 32.30 -10.33
C ASP A 183 -18.17 33.48 -9.50
N HIS A 184 -17.32 34.50 -9.38
CA HIS A 184 -17.74 35.86 -9.16
C HIS A 184 -17.05 36.72 -10.23
N ASP A 185 -17.85 37.19 -11.19
CA ASP A 185 -17.45 38.15 -12.21
C ASP A 185 -16.73 39.35 -11.58
N SER A 186 -15.58 39.70 -12.15
CA SER A 186 -15.14 41.10 -12.28
C SER A 186 -13.97 41.20 -13.26
N ASP A 187 -14.23 41.89 -14.37
CA ASP A 187 -13.25 42.34 -15.34
C ASP A 187 -12.12 43.14 -14.71
N SER A 188 -10.87 42.85 -15.05
CA SER A 188 -9.87 43.91 -15.29
C SER A 188 -8.65 43.41 -16.07
N PHE A 189 -8.29 44.22 -17.05
CA PHE A 189 -7.16 44.08 -17.97
C PHE A 189 -5.81 44.18 -17.24
N THR A 190 -4.84 43.34 -17.61
CA THR A 190 -3.49 43.78 -18.03
C THR A 190 -2.63 42.57 -18.44
N ALA A 191 -2.13 42.64 -19.67
CA ALA A 191 -1.13 41.72 -20.18
C ALA A 191 0.27 42.12 -19.66
N GLY A 192 0.98 41.17 -19.05
CA GLY A 192 2.38 41.31 -18.66
C GLY A 192 3.03 39.93 -18.56
N ARG A 193 3.73 39.53 -19.62
CA ARG A 193 4.38 38.22 -19.78
C ARG A 193 5.48 38.03 -18.74
N ASN A 194 5.43 36.92 -18.00
CA ASN A 194 6.60 36.25 -17.43
C ASN A 194 6.35 34.74 -17.49
N LEU A 195 6.86 34.11 -18.54
CA LEU A 195 6.72 32.68 -18.81
C LEU A 195 8.11 32.04 -18.76
N GLY A 196 8.35 31.17 -17.79
CA GLY A 196 9.56 30.36 -17.76
C GLY A 196 9.82 29.69 -16.43
N SER A 197 9.13 28.58 -16.14
CA SER A 197 9.56 27.50 -15.20
C SER A 197 8.39 26.55 -14.83
N ASN A 198 7.17 27.08 -14.71
CA ASN A 198 6.05 26.30 -14.12
C ASN A 198 5.25 25.47 -15.14
N ALA A 199 5.17 25.90 -16.41
CA ALA A 199 4.42 25.17 -17.44
C ALA A 199 5.03 23.79 -17.77
N THR A 200 6.36 23.68 -17.76
CA THR A 200 7.06 22.40 -18.02
C THR A 200 6.89 21.41 -16.87
N LYS A 201 6.89 21.88 -15.62
CA LYS A 201 6.61 21.04 -14.44
C LYS A 201 5.16 20.52 -14.44
N ASN A 202 4.20 21.41 -14.70
CA ASN A 202 2.78 21.05 -14.77
C ASN A 202 2.48 20.03 -15.88
N ILE A 203 3.13 20.13 -17.05
CA ILE A 203 2.96 19.16 -18.13
C ILE A 203 3.63 17.81 -17.78
N THR A 204 4.80 17.80 -17.12
CA THR A 204 5.44 16.55 -16.69
C THR A 204 4.66 15.83 -15.60
N GLU A 205 4.07 16.59 -14.67
CA GLU A 205 3.28 16.06 -13.55
C GLU A 205 1.94 15.49 -14.06
N THR A 206 1.22 16.24 -14.90
CA THR A 206 0.00 15.73 -15.55
C THR A 206 0.27 14.50 -16.43
N THR A 207 1.39 14.47 -17.17
CA THR A 207 1.76 13.28 -17.97
C THR A 207 2.02 12.06 -17.07
N GLN A 208 2.68 12.26 -15.93
CA GLN A 208 2.97 11.20 -14.97
C GLN A 208 1.68 10.67 -14.31
N GLU A 209 0.77 11.56 -13.93
CA GLU A 209 -0.54 11.21 -13.35
C GLU A 209 -1.38 10.37 -14.32
N LEU A 210 -1.41 10.73 -15.61
CA LEU A 210 -2.11 9.95 -16.62
C LEU A 210 -1.54 8.53 -16.78
N TRP A 211 -0.20 8.39 -16.76
CA TRP A 211 0.43 7.07 -16.76
C TRP A 211 0.13 6.27 -15.49
N GLN A 212 0.10 6.91 -14.32
CA GLN A 212 -0.29 6.25 -13.07
C GLN A 212 -1.75 5.78 -13.10
N ALA A 213 -2.66 6.59 -13.63
CA ALA A 213 -4.06 6.23 -13.81
C ALA A 213 -4.22 5.03 -14.77
N PHE A 214 -3.48 5.02 -15.89
CA PHE A 214 -3.44 3.88 -16.81
C PHE A 214 -3.02 2.59 -16.11
N PHE A 215 -1.91 2.60 -15.34
CA PHE A 215 -1.44 1.39 -14.67
C PHE A 215 -2.29 0.97 -13.46
N ALA A 216 -3.02 1.91 -12.85
CA ALA A 216 -3.98 1.58 -11.80
C ALA A 216 -5.13 0.74 -12.36
N ASN A 217 -5.70 1.11 -13.52
CA ASN A 217 -6.77 0.38 -14.19
C ASN A 217 -6.59 0.36 -15.73
N PRO A 218 -5.83 -0.60 -16.27
CA PRO A 218 -5.55 -0.64 -17.72
C PRO A 218 -6.78 -0.91 -18.58
N VAL A 219 -7.82 -1.53 -18.01
CA VAL A 219 -9.06 -1.90 -18.72
C VAL A 219 -9.92 -0.69 -19.06
N ASP A 220 -9.76 0.42 -18.34
CA ASP A 220 -10.51 1.66 -18.59
C ASP A 220 -9.98 2.46 -19.79
N TRP A 221 -8.93 1.95 -20.43
CA TRP A 221 -8.25 2.58 -21.55
C TRP A 221 -8.40 1.73 -22.82
N TRP A 222 -8.72 2.40 -23.92
CA TRP A 222 -8.59 1.84 -25.25
C TRP A 222 -7.11 1.76 -25.63
N ASP A 223 -6.64 0.56 -25.97
CA ASP A 223 -5.31 0.35 -26.57
C ASP A 223 -5.38 0.45 -28.09
N ASN A 224 -4.80 1.52 -28.63
CA ASN A 224 -4.83 1.84 -30.06
C ASN A 224 -3.49 1.55 -30.75
N ARG A 225 -2.53 0.92 -30.07
CA ARG A 225 -1.16 0.75 -30.59
C ARG A 225 -1.12 -0.02 -31.91
N LYS A 226 -2.02 -0.98 -32.08
CA LYS A 226 -2.14 -1.82 -33.30
C LYS A 226 -3.01 -1.21 -34.39
N THR A 227 -3.91 -0.28 -34.04
CA THR A 227 -4.93 0.26 -34.94
C THR A 227 -4.59 1.66 -35.45
N LYS A 228 -3.71 2.40 -34.77
CA LYS A 228 -3.34 3.77 -35.17
C LYS A 228 -2.53 3.78 -36.47
N ARG A 229 -2.98 4.58 -37.45
CA ARG A 229 -2.30 4.77 -38.75
C ARG A 229 -1.32 5.94 -38.79
N ASN A 230 -1.42 6.87 -37.85
CA ASN A 230 -0.59 8.07 -37.80
C ASN A 230 -0.03 8.25 -36.37
N PRO A 231 1.28 8.54 -36.21
CA PRO A 231 1.92 8.70 -34.91
C PRO A 231 1.35 9.84 -34.06
N LYS A 232 0.63 10.80 -34.67
CA LYS A 232 -0.08 11.86 -33.95
C LYS A 232 -1.30 11.34 -33.17
N TYR A 233 -1.85 10.18 -33.53
CA TYR A 233 -2.94 9.57 -32.76
C TYR A 233 -2.40 8.93 -31.46
N PRO A 234 -3.19 8.98 -30.37
CA PRO A 234 -2.76 8.47 -29.09
C PRO A 234 -2.65 6.94 -29.09
N ASP A 235 -1.69 6.44 -28.33
CA ASP A 235 -1.48 5.00 -28.10
C ASP A 235 -2.54 4.44 -27.15
N PHE A 236 -2.89 5.20 -26.12
CA PHE A 236 -3.97 4.86 -25.19
C PHE A 236 -4.94 6.02 -25.07
N LYS A 237 -6.23 5.71 -24.99
CA LYS A 237 -7.27 6.71 -24.75
C LYS A 237 -8.25 6.23 -23.68
N HIS A 238 -8.44 7.01 -22.62
CA HIS A 238 -9.41 6.68 -21.59
C HIS A 238 -10.83 6.65 -22.18
N LYS A 239 -11.63 5.64 -21.78
CA LYS A 239 -12.99 5.41 -22.29
C LYS A 239 -13.93 6.57 -22.00
N ASP A 240 -13.99 7.02 -20.74
CA ASP A 240 -14.95 8.05 -20.29
C ASP A 240 -14.39 9.48 -20.32
N THR A 241 -13.19 9.71 -19.79
CA THR A 241 -12.59 11.06 -19.70
C THR A 241 -12.03 11.56 -21.02
N GLY A 242 -11.74 10.66 -21.96
CA GLY A 242 -11.14 10.98 -23.26
C GLY A 242 -9.66 11.37 -23.20
N GLU A 243 -9.02 11.27 -22.04
CA GLU A 243 -7.59 11.53 -21.83
C GLU A 243 -6.72 10.62 -22.69
N ALA A 244 -5.54 11.10 -23.08
CA ALA A 244 -4.74 10.50 -24.14
C ALA A 244 -3.27 10.37 -23.74
N LEU A 245 -2.69 9.21 -24.04
CA LEU A 245 -1.30 8.88 -23.78
C LEU A 245 -0.58 8.46 -25.07
N TRP A 246 0.68 8.87 -25.19
CA TRP A 246 1.59 8.49 -26.29
C TRP A 246 2.83 7.83 -25.70
N ILE A 247 3.22 6.65 -26.18
CA ILE A 247 4.39 5.90 -25.66
C ILE A 247 5.70 6.64 -25.93
N GLU A 248 5.79 7.33 -27.06
CA GLU A 248 6.95 8.12 -27.47
C GLU A 248 6.83 9.60 -27.09
N GLY A 249 6.09 9.89 -26.02
CA GLY A 249 5.97 11.25 -25.46
C GLY A 249 7.30 11.74 -24.87
N ARG A 250 7.70 12.97 -25.20
CA ARG A 250 8.96 13.60 -24.73
C ARG A 250 9.09 13.64 -23.20
N ASN A 251 7.96 13.67 -22.48
CA ASN A 251 7.90 13.85 -21.03
C ASN A 251 7.51 12.57 -20.30
N ASN A 252 7.61 11.40 -20.95
CA ASN A 252 7.25 10.14 -20.33
C ASN A 252 8.26 9.73 -19.25
N PRO A 253 7.80 9.32 -18.05
CA PRO A 253 8.69 8.79 -17.05
C PRO A 253 9.47 7.56 -17.55
N PRO A 254 10.75 7.39 -17.17
CA PRO A 254 11.61 6.34 -17.72
C PRO A 254 11.12 4.91 -17.43
N TRP A 255 10.30 4.73 -16.39
CA TRP A 255 9.73 3.44 -16.00
C TRP A 255 8.55 2.99 -16.87
N VAL A 256 7.93 3.87 -17.64
CA VAL A 256 6.71 3.57 -18.40
C VAL A 256 6.92 2.43 -19.40
N LYS A 257 8.00 2.47 -20.19
CA LYS A 257 8.26 1.44 -21.21
C LYS A 257 8.50 0.06 -20.60
N SER A 258 9.20 -0.01 -19.46
CA SER A 258 9.40 -1.27 -18.73
C SER A 258 8.12 -1.82 -18.13
N GLN A 259 7.27 -0.96 -17.56
CA GLN A 259 5.98 -1.38 -16.99
C GLN A 259 4.99 -1.81 -18.08
N LEU A 260 4.98 -1.13 -19.24
CA LEU A 260 4.22 -1.56 -20.42
C LEU A 260 4.65 -2.95 -20.91
N ALA A 261 5.94 -3.23 -20.98
CA ALA A 261 6.43 -4.55 -21.40
C ALA A 261 5.96 -5.69 -20.47
N ILE A 262 5.94 -5.42 -19.15
CA ILE A 262 5.42 -6.38 -18.16
C ILE A 262 3.91 -6.57 -18.34
N LEU A 263 3.16 -5.48 -18.53
CA LEU A 263 1.72 -5.51 -18.73
C LEU A 263 1.32 -6.24 -20.01
N ASP A 264 2.02 -5.99 -21.11
CA ASP A 264 1.80 -6.64 -22.41
C ASP A 264 2.01 -8.15 -22.32
N THR A 265 3.02 -8.58 -21.55
CA THR A 265 3.26 -10.00 -21.28
C THR A 265 2.09 -10.62 -20.51
N ARG A 266 1.59 -9.92 -19.48
CA ARG A 266 0.46 -10.37 -18.65
C ARG A 266 -0.86 -10.42 -19.43
N MET A 267 -1.14 -9.42 -20.26
CA MET A 267 -2.37 -9.34 -21.04
C MET A 267 -2.35 -10.29 -22.25
N GLY A 268 -1.18 -10.52 -22.86
CA GLY A 268 -1.01 -11.53 -23.91
C GLY A 268 -1.39 -12.93 -23.43
N THR A 269 -0.95 -13.33 -22.22
CA THR A 269 -1.29 -14.65 -21.66
C THR A 269 -2.77 -14.86 -21.38
N LEU A 270 -3.54 -13.78 -21.15
CA LEU A 270 -4.99 -13.88 -20.93
C LEU A 270 -5.74 -14.09 -22.24
N ASN A 271 -5.36 -13.39 -23.31
CA ASN A 271 -5.98 -13.58 -24.62
C ASN A 271 -5.70 -14.97 -25.21
N ASP A 272 -4.53 -15.56 -24.94
CA ASP A 272 -4.19 -16.92 -25.36
C ASP A 272 -4.95 -18.00 -24.57
N GLN A 273 -5.31 -17.72 -23.31
CA GLN A 273 -6.18 -18.60 -22.51
C GLN A 273 -7.66 -18.49 -22.94
N GLU A 274 -8.13 -17.29 -23.28
CA GLU A 274 -9.49 -17.09 -23.79
C GLU A 274 -9.68 -17.72 -25.18
N HIS A 275 -8.66 -17.68 -26.04
CA HIS A 275 -8.68 -18.36 -27.33
C HIS A 275 -8.66 -19.89 -27.21
N ASN A 276 -7.95 -20.46 -26.22
CA ASN A 276 -7.97 -21.91 -25.96
C ASN A 276 -9.32 -22.39 -25.41
N LEU A 277 -9.96 -21.60 -24.55
CA LEU A 277 -11.30 -21.91 -24.05
C LEU A 277 -12.38 -21.86 -25.15
N HIS A 278 -12.15 -21.11 -26.23
CA HIS A 278 -13.08 -21.05 -27.36
C HIS A 278 -12.85 -22.17 -28.40
N THR A 279 -11.64 -22.73 -28.50
CA THR A 279 -11.35 -23.86 -29.39
C THR A 279 -11.83 -25.21 -28.87
N ASP A 280 -11.93 -25.39 -27.55
CA ASP A 280 -12.41 -26.65 -26.95
C ASP A 280 -13.93 -26.85 -27.02
N ILE A 281 -14.70 -25.83 -27.44
CA ILE A 281 -16.17 -25.90 -27.52
C ILE A 281 -16.68 -26.39 -28.90
N PHE A 282 -15.83 -26.46 -29.94
CA PHE A 282 -16.24 -26.92 -31.28
C PHE A 282 -15.68 -28.29 -31.70
N ALA A 283 -14.96 -29.00 -30.83
CA ALA A 283 -14.46 -30.36 -31.11
C ALA A 283 -15.36 -31.43 -30.48
N GLY A 284 -16.64 -31.45 -30.83
CA GLY A 284 -17.58 -32.40 -30.24
C GLY A 284 -18.87 -32.55 -31.02
N ASP A 285 -18.79 -32.93 -32.29
CA ASP A 285 -19.86 -33.69 -32.96
C ASP A 285 -19.31 -34.32 -34.25
N SER A 286 -18.83 -35.55 -34.15
CA SER A 286 -18.66 -36.45 -35.29
C SER A 286 -19.70 -37.56 -35.16
N PHE A 287 -20.87 -37.36 -35.77
CA PHE A 287 -21.77 -38.44 -36.14
C PHE A 287 -21.24 -39.11 -37.40
N SER A 288 -20.83 -40.37 -37.26
CA SER A 288 -20.49 -41.26 -38.38
C SER A 288 -21.77 -41.68 -39.13
N PRO A 289 -21.77 -41.75 -40.48
CA PRO A 289 -22.84 -42.38 -41.23
C PRO A 289 -22.58 -43.88 -41.41
N PHE A 290 -23.63 -44.61 -41.80
CA PHE A 290 -23.67 -46.04 -42.15
C PHE A 290 -22.52 -46.53 -43.03
#